data_AF-A0A6L8L008-F1
#
_entry.id   AF-A0A6L8L008-F1
#
_cell.length_a   1.000
_cell.length_b   1.000
_cell.length_c   1.000
_cell.angle_alpha   90.00
_cell.angle_beta   90.00
_cell.angle_gamma   90.00
#
_symmetry.space_group_name_H-M   'P 1'
#
loop_
_entity.id
_entity.type
_entity.pdbx_description
1 polymer ?
#
loop_
_entity_poly.entity_id
_entity_poly.type
_entity_poly.pdbx_seq_one_letter_code
_entity_poly.pdbx_strand_id
1 'polypeptide(L)'
;MVDRAAVDTIKGYFYQFDQSILSLLNLADKNDCIDVECIEDIDVKTATETTAIQCKYYSKTKYNHSVIKEAIQYMLSNYADLKKNNKKKIKYILRGNYESGHNKLVLPITVQFLIDNFLTYTSEGVKHSHHDELNLKPADLIDFLKLLTIDINAEDFDKQFSRVIGLLKTEFNCSDFTAEHFYYNNALRVLKRLSTSSDPADRSLSREKFIKEINTSSILFNEWFVEKKGRNEYFKSLRKEYFTAMNVSSFERFFLIELDSGKYLRSDLKDLVLVLSKKWSKLSKLEPKPFCPYIFIEKIDENELLEFKNELAREGFGFIDGISYLGAKFNAQEISQPPNHSNGIKIKILNNQSDLKEAINFISKTREVYQFHLGGSFFDFKTPSVKHIKIQVENLCDIKNII
;
A
#
# COMPACT_ATOMS: atom_id res chain seq x y z
N MET A 1 20.26 -43.18 4.44
CA MET A 1 20.10 -42.16 3.40
C MET A 1 19.74 -40.87 4.10
N VAL A 2 20.50 -39.78 3.89
CA VAL A 2 20.07 -38.45 4.34
C VAL A 2 18.87 -38.09 3.49
N ASP A 3 17.73 -37.89 4.13
CA ASP A 3 16.51 -37.49 3.46
C ASP A 3 16.77 -36.17 2.71
N ARG A 4 16.71 -36.18 1.38
CA ARG A 4 16.96 -35.01 0.50
C ARG A 4 15.74 -34.10 0.41
N ALA A 5 14.81 -34.20 1.36
CA ALA A 5 13.62 -33.39 1.38
C ALA A 5 13.98 -31.92 1.64
N ALA A 6 13.57 -31.01 0.74
CA ALA A 6 13.80 -29.57 0.86
C ALA A 6 12.94 -28.90 1.96
N VAL A 7 12.24 -29.68 2.78
CA VAL A 7 11.25 -29.21 3.76
C VAL A 7 11.85 -28.20 4.74
N ASP A 8 13.03 -28.51 5.30
CA ASP A 8 13.66 -27.65 6.31
C ASP A 8 14.18 -26.34 5.70
N THR A 9 14.70 -26.39 4.45
CA THR A 9 15.10 -25.20 3.70
C THR A 9 13.90 -24.31 3.37
N ILE A 10 12.80 -24.89 2.88
CA ILE A 10 11.57 -24.17 2.58
C ILE A 10 11.01 -23.52 3.86
N LYS A 11 10.98 -24.27 4.97
CA LYS A 11 10.53 -23.75 6.27
C LYS A 11 11.43 -22.60 6.75
N GLY A 12 12.73 -22.66 6.48
CA GLY A 12 13.67 -21.56 6.73
C GLY A 12 13.32 -20.28 5.97
N TYR A 13 12.98 -20.37 4.68
CA TYR A 13 12.55 -19.19 3.91
C TYR A 13 11.23 -18.61 4.42
N PHE A 14 10.25 -19.45 4.77
CA PHE A 14 9.01 -18.95 5.37
C PHE A 14 9.26 -18.30 6.73
N TYR A 15 10.14 -18.86 7.57
CA TYR A 15 10.53 -18.25 8.85
C TYR A 15 11.11 -16.84 8.67
N GLN A 16 11.95 -16.66 7.64
CA GLN A 16 12.49 -15.35 7.28
C GLN A 16 11.42 -14.39 6.77
N PHE A 17 10.49 -14.88 5.94
CA PHE A 17 9.37 -14.07 5.47
C PHE A 17 8.45 -13.66 6.62
N ASP A 18 8.14 -14.56 7.54
CA ASP A 18 7.38 -14.24 8.75
C ASP A 18 8.10 -13.19 9.58
N GLN A 19 9.43 -13.29 9.72
CA GLN A 19 10.22 -12.28 10.43
C GLN A 19 10.18 -10.92 9.73
N SER A 20 10.18 -10.91 8.40
CA SER A 20 10.06 -9.69 7.58
C SER A 20 8.68 -9.05 7.76
N ILE A 21 7.60 -9.84 7.74
CA ILE A 21 6.23 -9.37 7.99
C ILE A 21 6.11 -8.81 9.41
N LEU A 22 6.62 -9.54 10.42
CA LEU A 22 6.63 -9.06 11.80
C LEU A 22 7.40 -7.75 11.92
N SER A 23 8.55 -7.63 11.25
CA SER A 23 9.35 -6.40 11.29
C SER A 23 8.56 -5.22 10.72
N LEU A 24 7.91 -5.39 9.57
CA LEU A 24 7.05 -4.38 8.95
C LEU A 24 5.84 -3.99 9.81
N LEU A 25 5.09 -4.96 10.34
CA LEU A 25 3.87 -4.70 11.11
C LEU A 25 4.15 -4.00 12.44
N ASN A 26 5.30 -4.28 13.06
CA ASN A 26 5.71 -3.69 14.34
C ASN A 26 6.44 -2.34 14.20
N LEU A 27 6.68 -1.83 12.98
CA LEU A 27 7.21 -0.47 12.79
C LEU A 27 6.23 0.56 13.37
N ALA A 28 6.75 1.48 14.19
CA ALA A 28 5.96 2.50 14.83
C ALA A 28 5.60 3.64 13.87
N ASP A 29 6.57 4.12 13.07
CA ASP A 29 6.30 5.09 12.01
C ASP A 29 5.88 4.36 10.73
N LYS A 30 4.87 4.91 10.06
CA LYS A 30 4.35 4.36 8.80
C LYS A 30 5.34 4.50 7.63
N ASN A 31 6.29 5.43 7.73
CA ASN A 31 7.29 5.72 6.71
C ASN A 31 8.60 4.95 6.92
N ASP A 32 8.81 4.38 8.10
CA ASP A 32 9.92 3.45 8.33
C ASP A 32 9.80 2.26 7.39
N CYS A 33 10.93 1.66 7.03
CA CYS A 33 10.99 0.60 6.04
C CYS A 33 11.85 -0.57 6.46
N ILE A 34 11.70 -1.66 5.73
CA ILE A 34 12.67 -2.75 5.72
C ILE A 34 13.30 -2.83 4.32
N ASP A 35 14.53 -3.30 4.24
CA ASP A 35 15.05 -3.94 3.04
C ASP A 35 15.09 -5.45 3.26
N VAL A 36 14.84 -6.22 2.21
CA VAL A 36 14.85 -7.69 2.24
C VAL A 36 16.06 -8.19 1.46
N GLU A 37 16.84 -9.12 2.02
CA GLU A 37 18.00 -9.74 1.36
C GLU A 37 19.05 -8.70 0.91
N CYS A 38 19.46 -7.80 1.82
CA CYS A 38 20.40 -6.72 1.51
C CYS A 38 21.70 -6.87 2.31
N ILE A 39 21.82 -6.28 3.50
CA ILE A 39 22.97 -6.48 4.39
C ILE A 39 22.87 -7.86 5.02
N GLU A 40 21.74 -8.13 5.67
CA GLU A 40 21.34 -9.46 6.13
C GLU A 40 19.97 -9.80 5.55
N ASP A 41 19.37 -10.90 6.02
CA ASP A 41 18.05 -11.37 5.59
C ASP A 41 16.96 -10.27 5.65
N ILE A 42 16.95 -9.44 6.71
CA ILE A 42 16.05 -8.30 6.91
C ILE A 42 16.81 -7.10 7.49
N ASP A 43 16.74 -5.93 6.84
CA ASP A 43 17.32 -4.69 7.34
C ASP A 43 16.25 -3.68 7.71
N VAL A 44 15.99 -3.50 9.00
CA VAL A 44 15.02 -2.52 9.51
C VAL A 44 15.66 -1.14 9.53
N LYS A 45 15.02 -0.17 8.87
CA LYS A 45 15.45 1.22 8.80
C LYS A 45 14.41 2.14 9.42
N THR A 46 14.85 2.84 10.45
CA THR A 46 14.09 3.95 11.05
C THR A 46 14.77 5.28 10.73
N ALA A 47 14.12 6.39 11.09
CA ALA A 47 14.74 7.71 10.97
C ALA A 47 16.10 7.84 11.69
N THR A 48 16.35 7.03 12.73
CA THR A 48 17.52 7.19 13.61
C THR A 48 18.51 6.05 13.54
N GLU A 49 18.12 4.86 13.11
CA GLU A 49 19.01 3.69 13.12
C GLU A 49 18.63 2.64 12.08
N THR A 50 19.63 1.81 11.75
CA THR A 50 19.47 0.62 10.93
C THR A 50 19.82 -0.60 11.79
N THR A 51 18.99 -1.63 11.70
CA THR A 51 19.19 -2.91 12.38
C THR A 51 19.12 -4.02 11.34
N ALA A 52 20.23 -4.71 11.11
CA ALA A 52 20.32 -5.85 10.20
C ALA A 52 20.07 -7.15 10.97
N ILE A 53 19.15 -7.98 10.48
CA ILE A 53 18.67 -9.18 11.15
C ILE A 53 18.96 -10.39 10.26
N GLN A 54 19.71 -11.35 10.79
CA GLN A 54 19.91 -12.66 10.18
C GLN A 54 19.08 -13.72 10.91
N CYS A 55 18.33 -14.53 10.14
CA CYS A 55 17.60 -15.68 10.62
C CYS A 55 18.40 -16.98 10.39
N LYS A 56 18.40 -17.88 11.38
CA LYS A 56 18.98 -19.24 11.30
C LYS A 56 17.99 -20.25 11.89
N TYR A 57 17.09 -20.75 11.06
CA TYR A 57 16.07 -21.70 11.49
C TYR A 57 16.50 -23.15 11.24
N TYR A 58 16.96 -23.83 12.31
CA TYR A 58 17.40 -25.23 12.26
C TYR A 58 16.76 -26.05 13.38
N SER A 59 15.43 -25.99 13.47
CA SER A 59 14.60 -26.53 14.58
C SER A 59 14.77 -28.02 14.91
N LYS A 60 15.40 -28.82 14.04
CA LYS A 60 15.68 -30.25 14.27
C LYS A 60 17.14 -30.54 14.62
N THR A 61 17.93 -29.51 14.84
CA THR A 61 19.38 -29.65 15.05
C THR A 61 19.80 -29.12 16.39
N LYS A 62 20.90 -29.67 16.90
CA LYS A 62 21.58 -29.16 18.09
C LYS A 62 22.47 -27.99 17.72
N TYR A 63 22.33 -26.89 18.45
CA TYR A 63 23.19 -25.73 18.32
C TYR A 63 24.67 -26.09 18.56
N ASN A 64 25.52 -25.54 17.69
CA ASN A 64 26.98 -25.49 17.79
C ASN A 64 27.43 -24.13 17.26
N HIS A 65 28.51 -23.54 17.78
CA HIS A 65 28.97 -22.22 17.36
C HIS A 65 29.21 -22.11 15.84
N SER A 66 29.62 -23.20 15.19
CA SER A 66 29.83 -23.25 13.75
C SER A 66 28.62 -22.87 12.92
N VAL A 67 27.39 -23.11 13.39
CA VAL A 67 26.16 -22.88 12.59
C VAL A 67 25.79 -21.41 12.46
N ILE A 68 26.36 -20.54 13.29
CA ILE A 68 26.17 -19.08 13.25
C ILE A 68 27.46 -18.32 12.94
N LYS A 69 28.57 -19.05 12.85
CA LYS A 69 29.91 -18.50 12.69
C LYS A 69 30.03 -17.61 11.47
N GLU A 70 29.61 -18.12 10.31
CA GLU A 70 29.69 -17.39 9.04
C GLU A 70 28.86 -16.11 9.05
N ALA A 71 27.66 -16.15 9.64
CA ALA A 71 26.82 -14.97 9.81
C ALA A 71 27.50 -13.90 10.67
N ILE A 72 28.11 -14.29 11.80
CA ILE A 72 28.86 -13.34 12.64
C ILE A 72 30.06 -12.76 11.90
N GLN A 73 30.74 -13.56 11.05
CA GLN A 73 31.83 -13.08 10.22
C GLN A 73 31.37 -12.06 9.17
N TYR A 74 30.22 -12.28 8.51
CA TYR A 74 29.65 -11.31 7.57
C TYR A 74 29.22 -10.01 8.27
N MET A 75 28.57 -10.10 9.43
CA MET A 75 28.24 -8.93 10.25
C MET A 75 29.50 -8.13 10.64
N LEU A 76 30.60 -8.83 10.99
CA LEU A 76 31.87 -8.17 11.31
C LEU A 76 32.52 -7.53 10.07
N SER A 77 32.48 -8.19 8.91
CA SER A 77 32.94 -7.61 7.64
C SER A 77 32.19 -6.34 7.30
N ASN A 78 30.86 -6.35 7.42
CA ASN A 78 30.03 -5.17 7.20
C ASN A 78 30.40 -4.04 8.17
N TYR A 79 30.58 -4.35 9.46
CA TYR A 79 31.04 -3.38 10.45
C TYR A 79 32.41 -2.77 10.08
N ALA A 80 33.36 -3.60 9.65
CA ALA A 80 34.69 -3.15 9.22
C ALA A 80 34.60 -2.21 8.02
N ASP A 81 33.76 -2.55 7.03
CA ASP A 81 33.53 -1.71 5.85
C ASP A 81 32.87 -0.37 6.19
N LEU A 82 31.86 -0.37 7.07
CA LEU A 82 31.23 0.87 7.54
C LEU A 82 32.26 1.76 8.26
N LYS A 83 33.09 1.16 9.11
CA LYS A 83 34.16 1.87 9.81
C LYS A 83 35.18 2.45 8.84
N LYS A 84 35.68 1.66 7.90
CA LYS A 84 36.69 2.07 6.90
C LYS A 84 36.18 3.24 6.04
N ASN A 85 34.89 3.26 5.75
CA ASN A 85 34.26 4.29 4.92
C ASN A 85 33.64 5.45 5.74
N ASN A 86 33.88 5.54 7.05
CA ASN A 86 33.29 6.53 7.95
C ASN A 86 31.75 6.64 7.83
N LYS A 87 31.09 5.50 7.57
CA LYS A 87 29.63 5.41 7.50
C LYS A 87 29.05 5.22 8.90
N LYS A 88 27.76 5.54 9.05
CA LYS A 88 27.03 5.37 10.30
C LYS A 88 27.04 3.89 10.72
N LYS A 89 27.37 3.63 11.98
CA LYS A 89 27.30 2.28 12.57
C LYS A 89 25.85 1.80 12.61
N ILE A 90 25.64 0.50 12.43
CA ILE A 90 24.33 -0.15 12.48
C ILE A 90 24.31 -1.24 13.55
N LYS A 91 23.12 -1.68 13.96
CA LYS A 91 22.95 -2.81 14.88
C LYS A 91 22.83 -4.11 14.10
N TYR A 92 23.25 -5.20 14.71
CA TYR A 92 23.16 -6.55 14.15
C TYR A 92 22.40 -7.46 15.11
N ILE A 93 21.45 -8.23 14.60
CA ILE A 93 20.70 -9.23 15.36
C ILE A 93 20.80 -10.56 14.64
N LEU A 94 21.35 -11.57 15.31
CA LEU A 94 21.26 -12.95 14.86
C LEU A 94 20.13 -13.65 15.63
N ARG A 95 19.11 -14.13 14.93
CA ARG A 95 17.99 -14.91 15.47
C ARG A 95 18.13 -16.36 15.02
N GLY A 96 18.36 -17.27 15.95
CA GLY A 96 18.47 -18.70 15.70
C GLY A 96 17.43 -19.50 16.49
N ASN A 97 16.91 -20.56 15.87
CA ASN A 97 16.04 -21.53 16.54
C ASN A 97 16.61 -22.94 16.32
N TYR A 98 16.80 -23.66 17.41
CA TYR A 98 17.42 -24.98 17.46
C TYR A 98 16.63 -25.90 18.40
N GLU A 99 16.78 -27.22 18.23
CA GLU A 99 16.12 -28.19 19.10
C GLU A 99 16.75 -28.21 20.51
N SER A 100 18.08 -28.10 20.56
CA SER A 100 18.86 -28.24 21.80
C SER A 100 20.25 -27.60 21.69
N GLY A 101 21.03 -27.63 22.78
CA GLY A 101 22.42 -27.14 22.78
C GLY A 101 22.59 -25.65 23.09
N HIS A 102 21.50 -24.96 23.43
CA HIS A 102 21.51 -23.54 23.80
C HIS A 102 22.48 -23.20 24.93
N ASN A 103 22.68 -24.13 25.87
CA ASN A 103 23.59 -23.99 27.01
C ASN A 103 25.07 -23.81 26.62
N LYS A 104 25.46 -24.06 25.36
CA LYS A 104 26.83 -23.85 24.87
C LYS A 104 27.17 -22.39 24.67
N LEU A 105 26.18 -21.53 24.43
CA LEU A 105 26.39 -20.10 24.29
C LEU A 105 25.95 -19.40 25.59
N VAL A 106 26.92 -18.88 26.33
CA VAL A 106 26.66 -18.06 27.52
C VAL A 106 26.86 -16.60 27.14
N LEU A 107 25.82 -15.79 27.34
CA LEU A 107 25.83 -14.35 27.06
C LEU A 107 26.01 -13.55 28.36
N PRO A 108 26.67 -12.37 28.31
CA PRO A 108 27.35 -11.78 27.15
C PRO A 108 28.66 -12.50 26.81
N ILE A 109 29.01 -12.59 25.52
CA ILE A 109 30.30 -13.16 25.09
C ILE A 109 31.45 -12.16 25.28
N THR A 110 32.65 -12.69 25.53
CA THR A 110 33.88 -11.89 25.59
C THR A 110 34.51 -11.74 24.19
N VAL A 111 35.42 -10.77 24.03
CA VAL A 111 36.22 -10.63 22.79
C VAL A 111 37.01 -11.91 22.51
N GLN A 112 37.57 -12.54 23.54
CA GLN A 112 38.29 -13.81 23.39
C GLN A 112 37.36 -14.92 22.88
N PHE A 113 36.16 -15.03 23.45
CA PHE A 113 35.17 -16.00 23.00
C PHE A 113 34.77 -15.78 21.53
N LEU A 114 34.54 -14.52 21.13
CA LEU A 114 34.26 -14.13 19.75
C LEU A 114 35.37 -14.60 18.80
N ILE A 115 36.63 -14.33 19.15
CA ILE A 115 37.80 -14.72 18.34
C ILE A 115 37.90 -16.24 18.20
N ASP A 116 37.85 -16.95 19.32
CA ASP A 116 38.10 -18.40 19.34
C ASP A 116 37.00 -19.19 18.63
N ASN A 117 35.73 -18.79 18.82
CA ASN A 117 34.60 -19.58 18.34
C ASN A 117 34.06 -19.12 16.98
N PHE A 118 34.15 -17.82 16.67
CA PHE A 118 33.52 -17.26 15.47
C PHE A 118 34.52 -16.70 14.46
N LEU A 119 35.65 -16.13 14.87
CA LEU A 119 36.56 -15.46 13.94
C LEU A 119 37.75 -16.31 13.48
N THR A 120 38.06 -17.39 14.20
CA THR A 120 39.16 -18.30 13.87
C THR A 120 38.68 -19.48 13.03
N TYR A 121 39.24 -19.71 11.84
CA TYR A 121 38.90 -20.85 10.98
C TYR A 121 40.13 -21.44 10.29
N THR A 122 40.01 -22.66 9.77
CA THR A 122 41.07 -23.30 8.98
C THR A 122 40.60 -23.44 7.54
N SER A 123 41.37 -22.91 6.60
CA SER A 123 41.15 -23.07 5.17
C SER A 123 42.44 -23.61 4.55
N GLU A 124 42.34 -24.66 3.74
CA GLU A 124 43.51 -25.28 3.06
C GLU A 124 44.67 -25.66 4.02
N GLY A 125 44.35 -26.01 5.27
CA GLY A 125 45.34 -26.36 6.30
C GLY A 125 46.01 -25.17 7.00
N VAL A 126 45.68 -23.93 6.62
CA VAL A 126 46.19 -22.70 7.24
C VAL A 126 45.16 -22.16 8.23
N LYS A 127 45.63 -21.72 9.41
CA LYS A 127 44.78 -21.07 10.43
C LYS A 127 44.62 -19.59 10.08
N HIS A 128 43.38 -19.19 9.86
CA HIS A 128 42.94 -17.84 9.56
C HIS A 128 42.24 -17.20 10.76
N SER A 129 42.27 -15.87 10.77
CA SER A 129 41.70 -15.04 11.81
C SER A 129 41.01 -13.84 11.16
N HIS A 130 39.68 -13.90 11.07
CA HIS A 130 38.86 -12.97 10.27
C HIS A 130 39.08 -11.50 10.64
N HIS A 131 39.27 -11.21 11.93
CA HIS A 131 39.50 -9.83 12.39
C HIS A 131 40.86 -9.27 11.97
N ASP A 132 41.89 -10.11 11.88
CA ASP A 132 43.22 -9.71 11.42
C ASP A 132 43.18 -9.39 9.91
N GLU A 133 42.46 -10.20 9.13
CA GLU A 133 42.23 -9.97 7.69
C GLU A 133 41.50 -8.64 7.44
N LEU A 134 40.59 -8.26 8.34
CA LEU A 134 39.87 -6.98 8.31
C LEU A 134 40.66 -5.81 8.95
N ASN A 135 41.87 -6.04 9.45
CA ASN A 135 42.71 -5.06 10.15
C ASN A 135 42.02 -4.41 11.38
N LEU A 136 41.21 -5.19 12.11
CA LEU A 136 40.48 -4.71 13.28
C LEU A 136 41.29 -4.87 14.57
N LYS A 137 41.27 -3.84 15.41
CA LYS A 137 41.92 -3.85 16.73
C LYS A 137 40.98 -4.42 17.80
N PRO A 138 41.49 -4.87 18.96
CA PRO A 138 40.63 -5.35 20.06
C PRO A 138 39.55 -4.34 20.49
N ALA A 139 39.84 -3.05 20.48
CA ALA A 139 38.86 -1.99 20.75
C ALA A 139 37.69 -1.99 19.76
N ASP A 140 37.94 -2.37 18.51
CA ASP A 140 36.91 -2.45 17.46
C ASP A 140 35.98 -3.63 17.68
N LEU A 141 36.51 -4.74 18.17
CA LEU A 141 35.72 -5.91 18.53
C LEU A 141 34.82 -5.63 19.74
N ILE A 142 35.32 -4.87 20.72
CA ILE A 142 34.50 -4.38 21.84
C ILE A 142 33.34 -3.53 21.33
N ASP A 143 33.61 -2.62 20.39
CA ASP A 143 32.57 -1.77 19.81
C ASP A 143 31.57 -2.56 18.95
N PHE A 144 32.03 -3.55 18.19
CA PHE A 144 31.16 -4.45 17.45
C PHE A 144 30.25 -5.26 18.38
N LEU A 145 30.78 -5.79 19.49
CA LEU A 145 29.98 -6.53 20.48
C LEU A 145 28.87 -5.68 21.13
N LYS A 146 29.04 -4.35 21.22
CA LYS A 146 27.96 -3.44 21.69
C LYS A 146 26.81 -3.32 20.68
N LEU A 147 27.06 -3.62 19.40
CA LEU A 147 26.09 -3.54 18.31
C LEU A 147 25.48 -4.90 17.97
N LEU A 148 26.10 -5.99 18.41
CA LEU A 148 25.68 -7.36 18.13
C LEU A 148 24.76 -7.91 19.22
N THR A 149 23.59 -8.38 18.82
CA THR A 149 22.68 -9.19 19.65
C THR A 149 22.60 -10.59 19.07
N ILE A 150 22.85 -11.62 19.88
CA ILE A 150 22.70 -13.02 19.48
C ILE A 150 21.56 -13.62 20.30
N ASP A 151 20.49 -14.06 19.62
CA ASP A 151 19.36 -14.76 20.21
C ASP A 151 19.23 -16.15 19.57
N ILE A 152 19.82 -17.16 20.20
CA ILE A 152 19.67 -18.55 19.77
C ILE A 152 18.43 -19.24 20.34
N ASN A 153 17.63 -18.54 21.15
CA ASN A 153 16.37 -19.05 21.70
C ASN A 153 15.19 -18.37 21.00
N ALA A 154 15.36 -17.98 19.74
CA ALA A 154 14.33 -17.31 18.98
C ALA A 154 13.10 -18.22 18.86
N GLU A 155 11.93 -17.59 18.76
CA GLU A 155 10.64 -18.27 18.66
C GLU A 155 10.61 -19.30 17.52
N ASP A 156 9.87 -20.40 17.72
CA ASP A 156 9.67 -21.41 16.69
C ASP A 156 8.72 -20.93 15.59
N PHE A 157 8.75 -21.61 14.44
CA PHE A 157 7.98 -21.22 13.26
C PHE A 157 6.48 -21.10 13.52
N ASP A 158 5.88 -22.05 14.24
CA ASP A 158 4.42 -22.09 14.38
C ASP A 158 3.91 -20.96 15.29
N LYS A 159 4.69 -20.63 16.32
CA LYS A 159 4.42 -19.46 17.17
C LYS A 159 4.63 -18.15 16.43
N GLN A 160 5.71 -18.04 15.66
CA GLN A 160 5.99 -16.84 14.87
C GLN A 160 4.89 -16.59 13.83
N PHE A 161 4.49 -17.64 13.13
CA PHE A 161 3.35 -17.61 12.20
C PHE A 161 2.06 -17.17 12.91
N SER A 162 1.74 -17.76 14.06
CA SER A 162 0.57 -17.38 14.86
C SER A 162 0.60 -15.89 15.25
N ARG A 163 1.78 -15.35 15.56
CA ARG A 163 1.97 -13.93 15.86
C ARG A 163 1.76 -13.05 14.62
N VAL A 164 2.23 -13.47 13.45
CA VAL A 164 1.95 -12.77 12.17
C VAL A 164 0.45 -12.69 11.94
N ILE A 165 -0.26 -13.82 12.07
CA ILE A 165 -1.72 -13.86 11.89
C ILE A 165 -2.42 -12.95 12.91
N GLY A 166 -2.01 -12.99 14.18
CA GLY A 166 -2.58 -12.12 15.22
C GLY A 166 -2.40 -10.62 14.94
N LEU A 167 -1.25 -10.21 14.41
CA LEU A 167 -1.01 -8.82 14.03
C LEU A 167 -1.83 -8.42 12.79
N LEU A 168 -1.91 -9.27 11.77
CA LEU A 168 -2.74 -9.00 10.58
C LEU A 168 -4.22 -8.91 10.93
N LYS A 169 -4.71 -9.79 11.81
CA LYS A 169 -6.08 -9.76 12.33
C LYS A 169 -6.39 -8.42 12.99
N THR A 170 -5.46 -7.94 13.81
CA THR A 170 -5.59 -6.67 14.53
C THR A 170 -5.54 -5.47 13.58
N GLU A 171 -4.58 -5.45 12.65
CA GLU A 171 -4.37 -4.35 11.69
C GLU A 171 -5.59 -4.17 10.75
N PHE A 172 -6.19 -5.27 10.30
CA PHE A 172 -7.32 -5.24 9.35
C PHE A 172 -8.69 -5.49 9.99
N ASN A 173 -8.76 -5.65 11.32
CA ASN A 173 -9.98 -5.97 12.07
C ASN A 173 -10.81 -7.07 11.38
N CYS A 174 -10.17 -8.22 11.10
CA CYS A 174 -10.76 -9.30 10.31
C CYS A 174 -10.81 -10.63 11.08
N SER A 175 -11.37 -11.67 10.44
CA SER A 175 -11.40 -13.02 11.03
C SER A 175 -10.05 -13.72 10.86
N ASP A 176 -9.79 -14.78 11.64
CA ASP A 176 -8.56 -15.58 11.50
C ASP A 176 -8.44 -16.16 10.09
N PHE A 177 -9.56 -16.65 9.53
CA PHE A 177 -9.63 -17.13 8.15
C PHE A 177 -9.19 -16.06 7.14
N THR A 178 -9.64 -14.82 7.31
CA THR A 178 -9.27 -13.71 6.43
C THR A 178 -7.81 -13.30 6.63
N ALA A 179 -7.32 -13.26 7.86
CA ALA A 179 -5.93 -12.94 8.16
C ALA A 179 -4.97 -13.94 7.50
N GLU A 180 -5.24 -15.25 7.64
CA GLU A 180 -4.41 -16.32 7.10
C GLU A 180 -4.56 -16.49 5.57
N HIS A 181 -5.79 -16.69 5.08
CA HIS A 181 -5.96 -17.09 3.69
C HIS A 181 -5.97 -15.92 2.70
N PHE A 182 -6.14 -14.68 3.18
CA PHE A 182 -6.13 -13.50 2.32
C PHE A 182 -4.91 -12.60 2.58
N TYR A 183 -4.81 -11.99 3.76
CA TYR A 183 -3.77 -10.98 4.01
C TYR A 183 -2.35 -11.57 4.08
N TYR A 184 -2.18 -12.71 4.76
CA TYR A 184 -0.89 -13.38 4.84
C TYR A 184 -0.41 -13.88 3.47
N ASN A 185 -1.29 -14.47 2.66
CA ASN A 185 -0.95 -14.86 1.29
C ASN A 185 -0.54 -13.67 0.41
N ASN A 186 -1.22 -12.53 0.55
CA ASN A 186 -0.81 -11.30 -0.12
C ASN A 186 0.55 -10.79 0.39
N ALA A 187 0.83 -10.89 1.69
CA ALA A 187 2.13 -10.54 2.26
C ALA A 187 3.26 -11.42 1.73
N LEU A 188 3.06 -12.73 1.65
CA LEU A 188 4.01 -13.67 1.04
C LEU A 188 4.29 -13.33 -0.42
N ARG A 189 3.26 -12.96 -1.19
CA ARG A 189 3.44 -12.50 -2.58
C ARG A 189 4.34 -11.27 -2.65
N VAL A 190 4.12 -10.29 -1.76
CA VAL A 190 4.94 -9.08 -1.69
C VAL A 190 6.39 -9.42 -1.33
N LEU A 191 6.63 -10.21 -0.30
CA LEU A 191 7.99 -10.58 0.11
C LEU A 191 8.72 -11.42 -0.93
N LYS A 192 8.04 -12.37 -1.58
CA LYS A 192 8.60 -13.12 -2.70
C LYS A 192 9.05 -12.18 -3.82
N ARG A 193 8.25 -11.16 -4.15
CA ARG A 193 8.61 -10.15 -5.16
C ARG A 193 9.88 -9.41 -4.74
N LEU A 194 9.94 -8.91 -3.51
CA LEU A 194 11.12 -8.19 -3.00
C LEU A 194 12.37 -9.08 -2.99
N SER A 195 12.29 -10.29 -2.44
CA SER A 195 13.44 -11.19 -2.29
C SER A 195 14.00 -11.71 -3.63
N THR A 196 13.18 -11.68 -4.69
CA THR A 196 13.60 -12.13 -6.04
C THR A 196 13.93 -10.98 -7.00
N SER A 197 13.78 -9.71 -6.59
CA SER A 197 14.19 -8.55 -7.39
C SER A 197 15.70 -8.55 -7.62
N SER A 198 16.15 -8.24 -8.83
CA SER A 198 17.59 -8.20 -9.17
C SER A 198 18.33 -7.01 -8.56
N ASP A 199 17.66 -5.85 -8.42
CA ASP A 199 18.24 -4.64 -7.84
C ASP A 199 17.93 -4.55 -6.34
N PRO A 200 18.93 -4.46 -5.45
CA PRO A 200 18.72 -4.21 -4.01
C PRO A 200 17.88 -2.98 -3.70
N ALA A 201 17.90 -1.93 -4.54
CA ALA A 201 17.09 -0.73 -4.33
C ALA A 201 15.58 -1.02 -4.44
N ASP A 202 15.19 -2.03 -5.22
CA ASP A 202 13.80 -2.47 -5.39
C ASP A 202 13.33 -3.43 -4.28
N ARG A 203 14.21 -3.77 -3.32
CA ARG A 203 13.91 -4.65 -2.19
C ARG A 203 13.47 -3.91 -0.92
N SER A 204 13.32 -2.58 -1.01
CA SER A 204 12.91 -1.73 0.11
C SER A 204 11.39 -1.50 0.13
N LEU A 205 10.77 -1.62 1.31
CA LEU A 205 9.33 -1.41 1.48
C LEU A 205 9.01 -0.75 2.82
N SER A 206 8.22 0.32 2.80
CA SER A 206 7.72 0.97 4.02
C SER A 206 6.47 0.29 4.58
N ARG A 207 6.20 0.47 5.88
CA ARG A 207 4.97 -0.04 6.51
C ARG A 207 3.71 0.43 5.79
N GLU A 208 3.61 1.72 5.46
CA GLU A 208 2.44 2.28 4.76
C GLU A 208 2.22 1.62 3.39
N LYS A 209 3.30 1.45 2.60
CA LYS A 209 3.23 0.79 1.30
C LYS A 209 2.85 -0.68 1.45
N PHE A 210 3.44 -1.38 2.41
CA PHE A 210 3.13 -2.79 2.68
C PHE A 210 1.65 -3.01 2.99
N ILE A 211 1.09 -2.26 3.96
CA ILE A 211 -0.33 -2.36 4.33
C ILE A 211 -1.25 -2.07 3.13
N LYS A 212 -0.89 -1.08 2.31
CA LYS A 212 -1.64 -0.75 1.09
C LYS A 212 -1.57 -1.87 0.05
N GLU A 213 -0.40 -2.46 -0.18
CA GLU A 213 -0.20 -3.50 -1.20
C GLU A 213 -0.87 -4.83 -0.86
N ILE A 214 -0.96 -5.18 0.43
CA ILE A 214 -1.61 -6.43 0.85
C ILE A 214 -3.14 -6.30 0.98
N ASN A 215 -3.68 -5.09 1.02
CA ASN A 215 -5.12 -4.84 1.11
C ASN A 215 -5.76 -4.67 -0.28
N THR A 216 -5.98 -5.78 -0.97
CA THR A 216 -6.68 -5.83 -2.26
C THR A 216 -8.14 -6.27 -2.14
N SER A 217 -8.72 -6.17 -0.94
CA SER A 217 -10.01 -6.79 -0.59
C SER A 217 -11.17 -6.26 -1.43
N SER A 218 -11.20 -4.96 -1.73
CA SER A 218 -12.24 -4.34 -2.56
C SER A 218 -12.25 -4.87 -3.99
N ILE A 219 -11.05 -5.09 -4.56
CA ILE A 219 -10.90 -5.61 -5.92
C ILE A 219 -11.45 -7.05 -5.97
N LEU A 220 -11.02 -7.89 -5.04
CA LEU A 220 -11.46 -9.29 -4.97
C LEU A 220 -12.97 -9.41 -4.70
N PHE A 221 -13.51 -8.56 -3.83
CA PHE A 221 -14.95 -8.50 -3.58
C PHE A 221 -15.72 -8.17 -4.85
N ASN A 222 -15.29 -7.17 -5.61
CA ASN A 222 -15.95 -6.78 -6.86
C ASN A 222 -15.89 -7.91 -7.90
N GLU A 223 -14.72 -8.54 -8.08
CA GLU A 223 -14.55 -9.69 -8.98
C GLU A 223 -15.47 -10.86 -8.59
N TRP A 224 -15.46 -11.29 -7.32
CA TRP A 224 -16.28 -12.39 -6.84
C TRP A 224 -17.77 -12.07 -6.84
N PHE A 225 -18.16 -10.84 -6.55
CA PHE A 225 -19.56 -10.44 -6.59
C PHE A 225 -20.09 -10.50 -8.02
N VAL A 226 -19.31 -10.00 -8.98
CA VAL A 226 -19.62 -10.12 -10.42
C VAL A 226 -19.72 -11.59 -10.83
N GLU A 227 -18.79 -12.44 -10.41
CA GLU A 227 -18.79 -13.88 -10.73
C GLU A 227 -20.02 -14.60 -10.13
N LYS A 228 -20.36 -14.34 -8.86
CA LYS A 228 -21.39 -15.10 -8.13
C LYS A 228 -22.83 -14.63 -8.38
N LYS A 229 -23.06 -13.33 -8.63
CA LYS A 229 -24.41 -12.76 -8.81
C LYS A 229 -24.69 -12.24 -10.23
N GLY A 230 -23.65 -12.08 -11.05
CA GLY A 230 -23.77 -11.46 -12.37
C GLY A 230 -23.85 -9.93 -12.30
N ARG A 231 -23.28 -9.26 -13.31
CA ARG A 231 -23.15 -7.79 -13.37
C ARG A 231 -24.46 -7.03 -13.17
N ASN A 232 -25.55 -7.54 -13.72
CA ASN A 232 -26.84 -6.86 -13.66
C ASN A 232 -27.43 -6.80 -12.24
N GLU A 233 -27.21 -7.83 -11.41
CA GLU A 233 -27.66 -7.79 -10.01
C GLU A 233 -26.80 -6.86 -9.17
N TYR A 234 -25.49 -6.81 -9.45
CA TYR A 234 -24.57 -5.87 -8.81
C TYR A 234 -24.92 -4.41 -9.09
N PHE A 235 -25.14 -4.07 -10.36
CA PHE A 235 -25.55 -2.71 -10.71
C PHE A 235 -26.92 -2.37 -10.10
N LYS A 236 -27.85 -3.33 -10.03
CA LYS A 236 -29.13 -3.13 -9.32
C LYS A 236 -28.93 -2.91 -7.82
N SER A 237 -28.03 -3.61 -7.14
CA SER A 237 -27.78 -3.39 -5.71
C SER A 237 -27.15 -2.03 -5.44
N LEU A 238 -26.15 -1.64 -6.24
CA LEU A 238 -25.55 -0.30 -6.16
C LEU A 238 -26.59 0.80 -6.41
N ARG A 239 -27.43 0.63 -7.44
CA ARG A 239 -28.55 1.53 -7.73
C ARG A 239 -29.47 1.65 -6.54
N LYS A 240 -29.86 0.50 -5.94
CA LYS A 240 -30.77 0.44 -4.80
C LYS A 240 -30.22 1.17 -3.58
N GLU A 241 -28.92 1.00 -3.32
CA GLU A 241 -28.26 1.58 -2.14
C GLU A 241 -28.02 3.08 -2.28
N TYR A 242 -27.60 3.55 -3.47
CA TYR A 242 -27.07 4.91 -3.61
C TYR A 242 -27.91 5.84 -4.49
N PHE A 243 -28.69 5.29 -5.42
CA PHE A 243 -29.34 6.05 -6.50
C PHE A 243 -30.85 5.87 -6.55
N THR A 244 -31.45 5.18 -5.57
CA THR A 244 -32.90 4.97 -5.49
C THR A 244 -33.49 5.78 -4.34
N ALA A 245 -34.08 6.94 -4.68
CA ALA A 245 -34.83 7.76 -3.75
C ALA A 245 -36.17 8.17 -4.37
N MET A 246 -37.27 8.09 -3.60
CA MET A 246 -38.61 8.48 -4.09
C MET A 246 -38.68 9.97 -4.44
N ASN A 247 -37.95 10.80 -3.68
CA ASN A 247 -37.79 12.23 -3.95
C ASN A 247 -36.30 12.57 -3.90
N VAL A 248 -35.77 13.10 -5.00
CA VAL A 248 -34.38 13.52 -5.07
C VAL A 248 -34.22 14.82 -4.28
N SER A 249 -33.53 14.76 -3.14
CA SER A 249 -33.19 15.92 -2.33
C SER A 249 -32.29 16.89 -3.10
N SER A 250 -32.40 18.18 -2.80
CA SER A 250 -31.60 19.28 -3.39
C SER A 250 -30.16 19.34 -2.88
N PHE A 251 -29.49 18.20 -2.80
CA PHE A 251 -28.09 18.09 -2.38
C PHE A 251 -27.14 18.41 -3.55
N GLU A 252 -25.97 18.92 -3.22
CA GLU A 252 -24.91 19.23 -4.19
C GLU A 252 -24.16 17.92 -4.46
N ARG A 253 -24.45 17.29 -5.62
CA ARG A 253 -23.91 15.98 -5.99
C ARG A 253 -22.75 16.13 -6.97
N PHE A 254 -21.64 15.49 -6.67
CA PHE A 254 -20.45 15.44 -7.51
C PHE A 254 -20.31 14.03 -8.08
N PHE A 255 -20.29 13.93 -9.40
CA PHE A 255 -20.00 12.70 -10.12
C PHE A 255 -18.59 12.79 -10.70
N LEU A 256 -17.67 12.02 -10.13
CA LEU A 256 -16.28 11.94 -10.58
C LEU A 256 -16.15 10.68 -11.45
N ILE A 257 -15.74 10.84 -12.70
CA ILE A 257 -15.76 9.78 -13.70
C ILE A 257 -14.34 9.57 -14.23
N GLU A 258 -13.76 8.40 -14.01
CA GLU A 258 -12.49 8.02 -14.64
C GLU A 258 -12.70 7.45 -16.04
N LEU A 259 -11.95 7.98 -17.02
CA LEU A 259 -11.93 7.45 -18.38
C LEU A 259 -10.78 6.45 -18.61
N ASP A 260 -11.02 5.48 -19.49
CA ASP A 260 -9.97 4.72 -20.18
C ASP A 260 -9.65 5.48 -21.47
N SER A 261 -8.61 6.33 -21.44
CA SER A 261 -8.23 7.22 -22.54
C SER A 261 -7.98 6.48 -23.87
N GLY A 262 -7.73 5.17 -23.84
CA GLY A 262 -7.54 4.36 -25.04
C GLY A 262 -8.78 3.65 -25.57
N LYS A 263 -9.91 3.66 -24.85
CA LYS A 263 -11.11 2.86 -25.19
C LYS A 263 -12.43 3.60 -25.17
N TYR A 264 -12.51 4.75 -24.51
CA TYR A 264 -13.81 5.43 -24.37
C TYR A 264 -14.27 6.08 -25.68
N LEU A 265 -15.58 6.19 -25.85
CA LEU A 265 -16.22 6.92 -26.95
C LEU A 265 -16.82 8.22 -26.42
N ARG A 266 -16.58 9.35 -27.09
CA ARG A 266 -17.16 10.66 -26.73
C ARG A 266 -18.70 10.63 -26.71
N SER A 267 -19.32 9.85 -27.60
CA SER A 267 -20.77 9.66 -27.63
C SER A 267 -21.31 9.06 -26.32
N ASP A 268 -20.62 8.07 -25.76
CA ASP A 268 -21.02 7.44 -24.50
C ASP A 268 -20.89 8.39 -23.31
N LEU A 269 -19.85 9.22 -23.30
CA LEU A 269 -19.67 10.26 -22.30
C LEU A 269 -20.79 11.30 -22.38
N LYS A 270 -21.14 11.75 -23.59
CA LYS A 270 -22.25 12.69 -23.81
C LYS A 270 -23.57 12.10 -23.31
N ASP A 271 -23.87 10.86 -23.68
CA ASP A 271 -25.06 10.15 -23.21
C ASP A 271 -25.10 10.06 -21.68
N LEU A 272 -23.97 9.76 -21.04
CA LEU A 272 -23.88 9.71 -19.58
C LEU A 272 -24.15 11.08 -18.94
N VAL A 273 -23.58 12.16 -19.48
CA VAL A 273 -23.84 13.54 -19.02
C VAL A 273 -25.32 13.90 -19.15
N LEU A 274 -25.95 13.54 -20.26
CA LEU A 274 -27.39 13.75 -20.47
C LEU A 274 -28.24 12.95 -19.47
N VAL A 275 -27.89 11.69 -19.20
CA VAL A 275 -28.57 10.84 -18.21
C VAL A 275 -28.43 11.43 -16.81
N LEU A 276 -27.22 11.84 -16.42
CA LEU A 276 -26.94 12.46 -15.14
C LEU A 276 -27.74 13.74 -14.96
N SER A 277 -27.74 14.61 -15.96
CA SER A 277 -28.51 15.84 -15.93
C SER A 277 -30.02 15.57 -15.81
N LYS A 278 -30.55 14.62 -16.59
CA LYS A 278 -31.98 14.28 -16.56
C LYS A 278 -32.42 13.72 -15.21
N LYS A 279 -31.58 12.91 -14.56
CA LYS A 279 -31.90 12.25 -13.28
C LYS A 279 -31.64 13.15 -12.06
N TRP A 280 -30.61 13.99 -12.13
CA TRP A 280 -30.08 14.71 -10.98
C TRP A 280 -30.16 16.23 -11.10
N SER A 281 -30.93 16.74 -12.07
CA SER A 281 -31.28 18.15 -12.16
C SER A 281 -32.80 18.37 -12.07
N LYS A 282 -33.21 19.36 -11.29
CA LYS A 282 -34.62 19.78 -11.19
C LYS A 282 -34.70 21.30 -11.30
N LEU A 283 -35.05 21.77 -12.50
CA LEU A 283 -34.99 23.19 -12.87
C LEU A 283 -36.38 23.81 -13.10
N SER A 284 -37.45 23.11 -12.73
CA SER A 284 -38.82 23.59 -12.91
C SER A 284 -39.04 24.91 -12.18
N LYS A 285 -39.86 25.80 -12.74
CA LYS A 285 -40.29 27.05 -12.08
C LYS A 285 -40.97 26.81 -10.72
N LEU A 286 -41.56 25.63 -10.54
CA LEU A 286 -42.26 25.23 -9.32
C LEU A 286 -41.34 24.59 -8.27
N GLU A 287 -40.08 24.32 -8.59
CA GLU A 287 -39.14 23.73 -7.64
C GLU A 287 -38.58 24.83 -6.72
N PRO A 288 -38.88 24.83 -5.41
CA PRO A 288 -38.41 25.86 -4.50
C PRO A 288 -36.89 25.81 -4.27
N LYS A 289 -36.27 24.64 -4.43
CA LYS A 289 -34.82 24.46 -4.28
C LYS A 289 -34.24 23.75 -5.51
N PRO A 290 -34.12 24.45 -6.65
CA PRO A 290 -33.55 23.85 -7.85
C PRO A 290 -32.10 23.41 -7.60
N PHE A 291 -31.73 22.31 -8.24
CA PHE A 291 -30.39 21.74 -8.14
C PHE A 291 -29.99 21.10 -9.47
N CYS A 292 -28.69 20.94 -9.66
CA CYS A 292 -28.07 20.20 -10.76
C CYS A 292 -26.73 19.64 -10.29
N PRO A 293 -26.19 18.60 -10.94
CA PRO A 293 -24.98 17.96 -10.47
C PRO A 293 -23.71 18.67 -10.97
N TYR A 294 -22.61 18.37 -10.28
CA TYR A 294 -21.24 18.66 -10.71
C TYR A 294 -20.65 17.42 -11.34
N ILE A 295 -19.91 17.59 -12.42
CA ILE A 295 -19.14 16.53 -13.08
C ILE A 295 -17.67 16.92 -13.09
N PHE A 296 -16.83 15.94 -12.76
CA PHE A 296 -15.40 15.99 -12.98
C PHE A 296 -15.00 14.73 -13.75
N ILE A 297 -14.19 14.89 -14.80
CA ILE A 297 -13.77 13.80 -15.66
C ILE A 297 -12.26 13.64 -15.49
N GLU A 298 -11.85 12.51 -14.94
CA GLU A 298 -10.46 12.16 -14.72
C GLU A 298 -9.89 11.46 -15.98
N LYS A 299 -8.61 11.74 -16.30
CA LYS A 299 -7.89 11.21 -17.49
C LYS A 299 -8.47 11.61 -18.85
N ILE A 300 -9.19 12.73 -18.93
CA ILE A 300 -9.52 13.37 -20.21
C ILE A 300 -8.41 14.35 -20.60
N ASP A 301 -8.03 14.40 -21.87
CA ASP A 301 -7.13 15.43 -22.39
C ASP A 301 -7.80 16.82 -22.34
N GLU A 302 -7.04 17.88 -22.13
CA GLU A 302 -7.59 19.23 -22.01
C GLU A 302 -8.27 19.71 -23.31
N ASN A 303 -7.69 19.39 -24.48
CA ASN A 303 -8.29 19.74 -25.77
C ASN A 303 -9.56 18.93 -26.02
N GLU A 304 -9.55 17.67 -25.57
CA GLU A 304 -10.69 16.78 -25.68
C GLU A 304 -11.86 17.23 -24.79
N LEU A 305 -11.58 17.67 -23.56
CA LEU A 305 -12.58 18.28 -22.68
C LEU A 305 -13.14 19.57 -23.28
N LEU A 306 -12.29 20.39 -23.91
CA LEU A 306 -12.71 21.60 -24.61
C LEU A 306 -13.65 21.27 -25.78
N GLU A 307 -13.30 20.30 -26.63
CA GLU A 307 -14.16 19.89 -27.74
C GLU A 307 -15.48 19.29 -27.26
N PHE A 308 -15.45 18.51 -26.17
CA PHE A 308 -16.66 17.99 -25.54
C PHE A 308 -17.60 19.13 -25.08
N LYS A 309 -17.06 20.16 -24.42
CA LYS A 309 -17.83 21.36 -24.02
C LYS A 309 -18.36 22.12 -25.23
N ASN A 310 -17.56 22.25 -26.28
CA ASN A 310 -17.97 22.91 -27.53
C ASN A 310 -19.17 22.18 -28.16
N GLU A 311 -19.17 20.85 -28.19
CA GLU A 311 -20.31 20.07 -28.67
C GLU A 311 -21.57 20.32 -27.83
N LEU A 312 -21.47 20.26 -26.49
CA LEU A 312 -22.60 20.57 -25.61
C LEU A 312 -23.15 21.99 -25.85
N ALA A 313 -22.27 22.97 -26.01
CA ALA A 313 -22.65 24.36 -26.26
C ALA A 313 -23.35 24.52 -27.62
N ARG A 314 -22.83 23.89 -28.69
CA ARG A 314 -23.45 23.88 -30.03
C ARG A 314 -24.84 23.26 -30.01
N GLU A 315 -25.07 22.27 -29.16
CA GLU A 315 -26.38 21.63 -28.95
C GLU A 315 -27.32 22.45 -28.04
N GLY A 316 -26.89 23.62 -27.55
CA GLY A 316 -27.65 24.45 -26.62
C GLY A 316 -27.83 23.80 -25.24
N PHE A 317 -26.94 22.88 -24.86
CA PHE A 317 -26.96 22.26 -23.55
C PHE A 317 -26.35 23.22 -22.52
N GLY A 318 -27.15 23.70 -21.56
CA GLY A 318 -26.70 24.67 -20.57
C GLY A 318 -25.78 24.08 -19.52
N PHE A 319 -24.52 24.52 -19.49
CA PHE A 319 -23.56 24.19 -18.45
C PHE A 319 -22.76 25.43 -18.04
N ILE A 320 -22.09 25.35 -16.89
CA ILE A 320 -21.07 26.31 -16.44
C ILE A 320 -19.83 25.56 -15.97
N ASP A 321 -18.67 26.22 -16.00
CA ASP A 321 -17.40 25.63 -15.59
C ASP A 321 -16.58 26.50 -14.60
N GLY A 322 -17.21 27.55 -14.06
CA GLY A 322 -16.62 28.40 -13.02
C GLY A 322 -15.62 29.41 -13.54
N ILE A 323 -15.54 29.61 -14.87
CA ILE A 323 -14.67 30.59 -15.53
C ILE A 323 -15.54 31.63 -16.24
N SER A 324 -15.55 32.87 -15.76
CA SER A 324 -16.49 33.89 -16.24
C SER A 324 -16.11 34.57 -17.56
N TYR A 325 -14.82 34.57 -17.91
CA TYR A 325 -14.28 35.18 -19.13
C TYR A 325 -12.95 34.55 -19.53
N LEU A 326 -12.52 34.79 -20.77
CA LEU A 326 -11.26 34.26 -21.29
C LEU A 326 -10.07 34.73 -20.43
N GLY A 327 -9.33 33.78 -19.85
CA GLY A 327 -8.19 34.04 -18.97
C GLY A 327 -8.55 34.29 -17.50
N ALA A 328 -9.84 34.21 -17.12
CA ALA A 328 -10.23 34.22 -15.72
C ALA A 328 -9.71 32.96 -15.00
N LYS A 329 -9.45 33.09 -13.70
CA LYS A 329 -9.20 31.94 -12.83
C LYS A 329 -10.54 31.30 -12.44
N PHE A 330 -10.50 30.03 -12.10
CA PHE A 330 -11.64 29.32 -11.51
C PHE A 330 -12.17 30.08 -10.28
N ASN A 331 -13.50 30.12 -10.14
CA ASN A 331 -14.18 30.76 -9.04
C ASN A 331 -15.26 29.84 -8.46
N ALA A 332 -15.05 29.43 -7.21
CA ALA A 332 -15.97 28.53 -6.50
C ALA A 332 -17.37 29.13 -6.25
N GLN A 333 -17.50 30.45 -6.17
CA GLN A 333 -18.78 31.15 -6.05
C GLN A 333 -19.55 31.13 -7.38
N GLU A 334 -18.85 31.31 -8.51
CA GLU A 334 -19.42 31.25 -9.86
C GLU A 334 -19.95 29.85 -10.18
N ILE A 335 -19.15 28.80 -9.98
CA ILE A 335 -19.63 27.42 -10.22
C ILE A 335 -20.77 27.06 -9.27
N SER A 336 -20.82 27.64 -8.07
CA SER A 336 -21.86 27.39 -7.07
C SER A 336 -23.14 28.20 -7.28
N GLN A 337 -23.26 28.94 -8.39
CA GLN A 337 -24.49 29.64 -8.75
C GLN A 337 -25.71 28.68 -8.74
N PRO A 338 -26.84 29.10 -8.16
CA PRO A 338 -28.03 28.27 -8.10
C PRO A 338 -28.62 28.09 -9.51
N PRO A 339 -28.81 26.85 -9.97
CA PRO A 339 -29.44 26.63 -11.27
C PRO A 339 -30.93 26.99 -11.17
N ASN A 340 -31.57 27.37 -12.27
CA ASN A 340 -33.01 27.62 -12.32
C ASN A 340 -33.52 27.57 -13.77
N HIS A 341 -34.83 27.71 -13.95
CA HIS A 341 -35.45 27.72 -15.28
C HIS A 341 -34.90 28.82 -16.20
N SER A 342 -34.53 29.98 -15.64
CA SER A 342 -34.14 31.15 -16.43
C SER A 342 -32.69 31.10 -16.90
N ASN A 343 -31.77 30.64 -16.05
CA ASN A 343 -30.35 30.50 -16.43
C ASN A 343 -30.05 29.16 -17.13
N GLY A 344 -30.94 28.18 -17.04
CA GLY A 344 -30.84 26.92 -17.79
C GLY A 344 -29.63 26.06 -17.44
N ILE A 345 -29.01 26.26 -16.27
CA ILE A 345 -27.81 25.52 -15.86
C ILE A 345 -28.19 24.08 -15.52
N LYS A 346 -27.96 23.18 -16.48
CA LYS A 346 -28.29 21.75 -16.37
C LYS A 346 -27.19 20.92 -15.73
N ILE A 347 -25.95 21.41 -15.77
CA ILE A 347 -24.80 20.76 -15.14
C ILE A 347 -23.66 21.75 -14.89
N LYS A 348 -22.73 21.35 -14.02
CA LYS A 348 -21.54 22.13 -13.65
C LYS A 348 -20.30 21.28 -13.91
N ILE A 349 -19.39 21.74 -14.76
CA ILE A 349 -18.22 20.95 -15.20
C ILE A 349 -16.96 21.49 -14.52
N LEU A 350 -16.24 20.65 -13.81
CA LEU A 350 -14.98 20.99 -13.13
C LEU A 350 -13.83 20.53 -14.01
N ASN A 351 -12.84 21.39 -14.24
CA ASN A 351 -11.82 21.17 -15.27
C ASN A 351 -10.66 20.31 -14.78
N ASN A 352 -10.33 20.43 -13.50
CA ASN A 352 -9.19 19.76 -12.90
C ASN A 352 -9.48 19.44 -11.42
N GLN A 353 -8.59 18.66 -10.79
CA GLN A 353 -8.76 18.26 -9.39
C GLN A 353 -8.65 19.42 -8.39
N SER A 354 -7.98 20.52 -8.74
CA SER A 354 -7.91 21.71 -7.88
C SER A 354 -9.27 22.40 -7.82
N ASP A 355 -9.89 22.65 -8.98
CA ASP A 355 -11.25 23.20 -9.10
C ASP A 355 -12.26 22.36 -8.31
N LEU A 356 -12.14 21.03 -8.41
CA LEU A 356 -12.98 20.09 -7.66
C LEU A 356 -12.85 20.26 -6.15
N LYS A 357 -11.62 20.29 -5.62
CA LYS A 357 -11.38 20.46 -4.18
C LYS A 357 -11.89 21.81 -3.71
N GLU A 358 -11.66 22.87 -4.48
CA GLU A 358 -12.10 24.22 -4.15
C GLU A 358 -13.63 24.32 -4.13
N ALA A 359 -14.33 23.75 -5.12
CA ALA A 359 -15.78 23.71 -5.16
C ALA A 359 -16.38 22.95 -3.96
N ILE A 360 -15.87 21.75 -3.65
CA ILE A 360 -16.37 20.95 -2.52
C ILE A 360 -16.17 21.69 -1.19
N ASN A 361 -15.04 22.36 -1.00
CA ASN A 361 -14.73 23.13 0.21
C ASN A 361 -15.61 24.36 0.36
N PHE A 362 -15.89 25.08 -0.73
CA PHE A 362 -16.69 26.29 -0.71
C PHE A 362 -18.17 26.05 -0.37
N ILE A 363 -18.73 24.93 -0.85
CA ILE A 363 -20.15 24.62 -0.67
C ILE A 363 -20.44 24.24 0.77
N SER A 364 -21.34 24.97 1.42
CA SER A 364 -21.80 24.69 2.80
C SER A 364 -22.99 23.72 2.87
N LYS A 365 -23.69 23.48 1.76
CA LYS A 365 -24.83 22.56 1.70
C LYS A 365 -24.39 21.09 1.86
N THR A 366 -25.36 20.20 2.01
CA THR A 366 -25.13 18.75 1.97
C THR A 366 -24.49 18.35 0.64
N ARG A 367 -23.33 17.70 0.74
CA ARG A 367 -22.51 17.28 -0.40
C ARG A 367 -22.44 15.76 -0.46
N GLU A 368 -22.67 15.21 -1.63
CA GLU A 368 -22.45 13.79 -1.91
C GLU A 368 -21.47 13.66 -3.08
N VAL A 369 -20.40 12.91 -2.90
CA VAL A 369 -19.38 12.64 -3.92
C VAL A 369 -19.48 11.17 -4.31
N TYR A 370 -19.78 10.93 -5.57
CA TYR A 370 -19.82 9.60 -6.18
C TYR A 370 -18.68 9.48 -7.18
N GLN A 371 -17.72 8.61 -6.89
CA GLN A 371 -16.53 8.44 -7.70
C GLN A 371 -16.55 7.07 -8.39
N PHE A 372 -16.64 7.09 -9.72
CA PHE A 372 -16.57 5.91 -10.57
C PHE A 372 -15.13 5.74 -11.08
N HIS A 373 -14.48 4.63 -10.71
CA HIS A 373 -13.07 4.38 -11.03
C HIS A 373 -12.86 3.02 -11.70
N LEU A 374 -11.85 2.92 -12.57
CA LEU A 374 -11.51 1.72 -13.34
C LEU A 374 -10.49 0.82 -12.62
N GLY A 375 -9.80 1.36 -11.61
CA GLY A 375 -8.78 0.63 -10.83
C GLY A 375 -8.76 1.09 -9.38
N GLY A 376 -7.71 1.81 -8.99
CA GLY A 376 -7.64 2.44 -7.67
C GLY A 376 -8.48 3.72 -7.58
N SER A 377 -8.87 4.12 -6.37
CA SER A 377 -9.48 5.43 -6.14
C SER A 377 -8.50 6.55 -6.53
N PHE A 378 -8.91 7.47 -7.40
CA PHE A 378 -8.09 8.60 -7.85
C PHE A 378 -8.31 9.90 -7.06
N PHE A 379 -9.41 9.97 -6.30
CA PHE A 379 -9.72 11.12 -5.46
C PHE A 379 -10.00 10.67 -4.02
N ASP A 380 -9.53 11.45 -3.06
CA ASP A 380 -9.74 11.22 -1.63
C ASP A 380 -10.08 12.54 -0.96
N PHE A 381 -11.26 12.61 -0.34
CA PHE A 381 -11.72 13.80 0.35
C PHE A 381 -12.21 13.44 1.76
N LYS A 382 -11.29 13.54 2.72
CA LYS A 382 -11.52 13.12 4.11
C LYS A 382 -12.16 14.24 4.93
N THR A 383 -13.45 14.47 4.72
CA THR A 383 -14.27 15.32 5.61
C THR A 383 -15.45 14.51 6.12
N PRO A 384 -15.61 14.32 7.45
CA PRO A 384 -16.67 13.48 8.02
C PRO A 384 -18.09 13.89 7.61
N SER A 385 -18.30 15.16 7.24
CA SER A 385 -19.60 15.71 6.81
C SER A 385 -19.91 15.51 5.33
N VAL A 386 -18.98 14.95 4.53
CA VAL A 386 -19.17 14.74 3.09
C VAL A 386 -19.27 13.25 2.83
N LYS A 387 -20.40 12.80 2.30
CA LYS A 387 -20.58 11.41 1.88
C LYS A 387 -19.74 11.18 0.63
N HIS A 388 -18.72 10.34 0.71
CA HIS A 388 -17.85 10.00 -0.42
C HIS A 388 -17.95 8.50 -0.71
N ILE A 389 -18.67 8.15 -1.77
CA ILE A 389 -18.88 6.76 -2.22
C ILE A 389 -17.96 6.49 -3.42
N LYS A 390 -17.25 5.36 -3.38
CA LYS A 390 -16.31 4.94 -4.41
C LYS A 390 -16.83 3.65 -5.04
N ILE A 391 -17.04 3.68 -6.35
CA ILE A 391 -17.70 2.62 -7.10
C ILE A 391 -16.74 2.19 -8.22
N GLN A 392 -16.29 0.95 -8.18
CA GLN A 392 -15.49 0.39 -9.25
C GLN A 392 -16.39 0.02 -10.43
N VAL A 393 -15.99 0.41 -11.64
CA VAL A 393 -16.62 0.08 -12.91
C VAL A 393 -15.57 -0.41 -13.90
N GLU A 394 -15.96 -1.11 -14.97
CA GLU A 394 -15.01 -1.52 -16.01
C GLU A 394 -15.01 -0.58 -17.20
N ASN A 395 -16.11 0.12 -17.44
CA ASN A 395 -16.27 1.05 -18.53
C ASN A 395 -17.36 2.09 -18.22
N LEU A 396 -17.47 3.11 -19.08
CA LEU A 396 -18.47 4.18 -18.96
C LEU A 396 -19.93 3.67 -18.97
N CYS A 397 -20.23 2.62 -19.72
CA CYS A 397 -21.59 2.10 -19.85
C CYS A 397 -22.09 1.46 -18.55
N ASP A 398 -21.20 0.91 -17.73
CA ASP A 398 -21.55 0.40 -16.41
C ASP A 398 -22.13 1.49 -15.51
N ILE A 399 -21.60 2.73 -15.60
CA ILE A 399 -22.11 3.88 -14.85
C ILE A 399 -23.58 4.13 -15.20
N LYS A 400 -23.94 4.11 -16.49
CA LYS A 400 -25.33 4.24 -16.94
C LYS A 400 -26.24 3.15 -16.36
N ASN A 401 -25.71 1.95 -16.16
CA ASN A 401 -26.43 0.83 -15.56
C ASN A 401 -26.51 0.90 -14.04
N ILE A 402 -25.65 1.66 -13.37
CA ILE A 402 -25.68 1.84 -11.92
C ILE A 402 -26.63 2.98 -11.52
N ILE A 403 -26.58 4.10 -12.24
CA ILE A 403 -27.33 5.32 -11.88
C ILE A 403 -28.79 5.23 -12.31
#